data_AF-A0A087TEZ0-F1
#
_entry.id   AF-A0A087TEZ0-F1
#
_cell.length_a   1.000
_cell.length_b   1.000
_cell.length_c   1.000
_cell.angle_alpha   90.00
_cell.angle_beta   90.00
_cell.angle_gamma   90.00
#
_symmetry.space_group_name_H-M   'P 1'
#
loop_
_entity.id
_entity.type
_entity.pdbx_description
1 polymer ?
#
loop_
_entity_poly.entity_id
_entity_poly.type
_entity_poly.pdbx_seq_one_letter_code
_entity_poly.pdbx_strand_id
1 'polypeptide(L)' 'MNDWFKYHFIPEVRQNSVGLPDNTKIVCIVDNCSAHTSLKVFVKDNVSILLFPPNCKSIIWVLE' A
#
# COMPACT_ATOMS: atom_id res chain seq x y z
N MET A 1 -6.88 9.49 2.39
CA MET A 1 -6.16 8.22 2.15
C MET A 1 -6.22 7.78 0.68
N ASN A 2 -7.41 7.67 0.07
CA ASN A 2 -7.53 7.24 -1.33
C ASN A 2 -6.79 8.14 -2.33
N ASP A 3 -6.87 9.47 -2.17
CA ASP A 3 -6.15 10.41 -3.04
C ASP A 3 -4.64 10.27 -2.90
N TRP A 4 -4.13 10.17 -1.67
CA TRP A 4 -2.71 9.90 -1.44
C TRP A 4 -2.27 8.58 -2.08
N PHE A 5 -3.04 7.50 -1.91
CA PHE A 5 -2.72 6.21 -2.51
C PHE A 5 -2.68 6.30 -4.04
N LYS A 6 -3.68 6.93 -4.65
CA LYS A 6 -3.81 7.05 -6.10
C LYS A 6 -2.78 8.00 -6.73
N TYR A 7 -2.56 9.16 -6.12
CA TYR A 7 -1.79 10.25 -6.72
C TYR A 7 -0.35 10.35 -6.20
N HIS A 8 0.01 9.66 -5.12
CA HIS A 8 1.38 9.65 -4.58
C HIS A 8 1.97 8.24 -4.54
N PHE A 9 1.36 7.32 -3.81
CA PHE A 9 1.91 5.96 -3.63
C PHE A 9 2.06 5.21 -4.96
N ILE A 10 1.01 5.14 -5.78
CA ILE A 10 1.06 4.41 -7.05
C ILE A 10 2.13 4.96 -8.02
N PRO A 11 2.20 6.29 -8.30
CA PRO A 11 3.26 6.85 -9.13
C PRO A 11 4.67 6.58 -8.60
N GLU A 12 4.89 6.76 -7.30
CA GLU A 12 6.21 6.61 -6.69
C GLU A 12 6.70 5.17 -6.76
N VAL A 13 5.85 4.19 -6.43
CA VAL A 13 6.23 2.79 -6.55
C VAL A 13 6.44 2.38 -8.00
N ARG A 14 5.66 2.92 -8.95
CA ARG A 14 5.88 2.66 -10.38
C ARG A 14 7.25 3.15 -10.82
N GLN A 15 7.67 4.33 -10.39
CA GLN A 15 9.00 4.85 -10.66
C GLN A 15 10.10 3.96 -10.05
N ASN A 16 9.90 3.51 -8.80
CA ASN A 16 10.86 2.62 -8.11
C ASN A 16 10.86 1.20 -8.68
N SER A 17 9.82 0.80 -9.40
CA SER A 17 9.71 -0.51 -10.06
C SER A 17 10.31 -0.56 -11.46
N VAL A 18 10.85 0.55 -11.97
CA VAL A 18 11.49 0.60 -13.29
C VAL A 18 12.70 -0.34 -13.31
N GLY A 19 12.71 -1.30 -14.24
CA GLY A 19 13.76 -2.32 -14.38
C GLY A 19 13.49 -3.61 -13.61
N LEU A 20 12.37 -3.70 -12.86
CA LEU A 20 11.89 -4.97 -12.33
C LEU A 20 11.12 -5.75 -13.41
N PRO A 21 11.01 -7.09 -13.29
CA PRO A 21 10.21 -7.89 -14.21
C PRO A 21 8.76 -7.41 -14.31
N ASP A 22 8.17 -7.51 -15.50
CA ASP A 22 6.79 -7.04 -15.78
C ASP A 22 5.71 -7.65 -14.86
N ASN A 23 5.98 -8.80 -14.25
CA ASN A 23 5.08 -9.49 -13.34
C ASN A 23 5.33 -9.17 -11.85
N THR A 24 6.14 -8.16 -11.55
CA THR A 24 6.45 -7.76 -10.17
C THR A 24 5.17 -7.36 -9.45
N LYS A 25 4.88 -8.02 -8.33
CA LYS A 25 3.75 -7.71 -7.46
C LYS A 25 4.18 -6.73 -6.39
N ILE A 26 3.43 -5.64 -6.26
CA ILE A 26 3.62 -4.63 -5.24
C ILE A 26 2.60 -4.89 -4.14
N VAL A 27 3.05 -4.92 -2.89
CA VAL A 27 2.17 -5.05 -1.73
C VAL A 27 2.31 -3.80 -0.88
N CYS A 28 1.24 -3.03 -0.78
CA CYS A 28 1.13 -1.93 0.18
C CYS A 28 0.59 -2.49 1.49
N ILE A 29 1.34 -2.36 2.58
CA ILE A 29 0.91 -2.83 3.89
C ILE A 29 0.52 -1.62 4.73
N VAL A 30 -0.71 -1.65 5.26
CA VAL A 30 -1.30 -0.55 6.03
C VAL A 30 -1.91 -1.08 7.33
N ASP A 31 -1.94 -0.26 8.37
CA ASP A 31 -2.69 -0.56 9.59
C ASP A 31 -4.20 -0.61 9.31
N ASN A 32 -4.89 -1.55 9.94
CA ASN A 32 -6.35 -1.63 9.94
C ASN A 32 -6.97 -0.60 10.90
N CYS A 33 -6.66 0.68 10.65
CA CYS A 33 -7.30 1.83 11.26
C CYS A 33 -8.56 2.21 10.48
N SER A 34 -9.56 2.77 11.16
CA SER A 34 -10.82 3.20 10.56
C SER A 34 -10.61 4.21 9.41
N ALA A 35 -9.57 5.04 9.49
CA ALA A 35 -9.17 5.97 8.43
C ALA A 35 -8.72 5.25 7.13
N HIS A 36 -8.23 4.01 7.24
CA HIS A 36 -7.67 3.24 6.12
C HIS A 36 -8.64 2.19 5.57
N THR A 37 -9.83 2.04 6.17
CA THR A 37 -10.86 1.11 5.70
C THR A 37 -11.25 1.33 4.23
N SER A 38 -11.15 2.58 3.76
CA SER A 38 -11.44 2.94 2.36
C SER A 38 -10.45 2.38 1.35
N LEU A 39 -9.22 2.04 1.78
CA LEU A 39 -8.21 1.39 0.95
C LEU A 39 -8.53 -0.10 0.70
N LYS A 40 -9.39 -0.75 1.50
CA LYS A 40 -9.78 -2.18 1.29
C LYS A 40 -10.32 -2.46 -0.11
N VAL A 41 -10.90 -1.45 -0.76
CA VAL A 41 -11.56 -1.57 -2.05
C VAL A 41 -10.59 -1.30 -3.21
N PHE A 42 -9.37 -0.82 -2.94
CA PHE A 42 -8.40 -0.46 -3.96
C PHE A 42 -7.45 -1.63 -4.25
N VAL A 43 -7.83 -2.46 -5.20
CA VAL A 43 -6.89 -3.34 -5.92
C VAL A 43 -6.72 -2.74 -7.31
N LYS A 44 -5.50 -2.33 -7.67
CA LYS A 44 -5.22 -1.77 -8.99
C LYS A 44 -4.00 -2.44 -9.59
N ASP A 45 -4.19 -3.06 -10.75
CA ASP A 45 -3.16 -3.73 -11.54
C ASP A 45 -2.36 -4.75 -10.71
N ASN A 46 -1.04 -4.59 -10.63
CA ASN A 46 -0.10 -5.41 -9.87
C ASN A 46 0.09 -4.96 -8.40
N VAL A 47 -0.73 -4.01 -7.93
CA VAL A 47 -0.66 -3.46 -6.57
C VAL A 47 -1.79 -4.03 -5.71
N SER A 48 -1.40 -4.78 -4.68
CA SER A 48 -2.29 -5.34 -3.66
C SER A 48 -2.16 -4.57 -2.35
N ILE A 49 -3.25 -4.48 -1.59
CA ILE A 49 -3.25 -3.86 -0.27
C ILE A 49 -3.45 -4.95 0.78
N LEU A 50 -2.53 -5.01 1.75
CA LEU A 50 -2.61 -5.88 2.91
C LEU A 50 -2.87 -5.03 4.15
N LEU A 51 -3.88 -5.41 4.93
CA LEU A 51 -4.18 -4.74 6.19
C LEU A 51 -3.69 -5.58 7.36
N PHE A 52 -2.92 -4.97 8.24
CA PHE A 52 -2.52 -5.63 9.48
C PHE A 52 -3.73 -5.84 10.40
N PRO A 53 -3.74 -6.91 11.21
CA PRO A 53 -4.73 -7.04 12.28
C PRO A 53 -4.75 -5.80 13.19
N PRO A 54 -5.90 -5.49 13.82
CA PRO A 54 -5.98 -4.40 14.77
C PRO A 54 -4.98 -4.63 15.91
N ASN A 55 -4.40 -3.54 16.42
CA ASN A 55 -3.41 -3.50 17.52
C ASN A 55 -1.98 -3.98 17.18
N CYS A 56 -1.62 -4.18 15.90
CA CYS A 56 -0.25 -4.46 15.45
C CYS A 56 0.65 -3.20 15.33
N LYS A 57 0.51 -2.21 16.22
CA LYS A 57 1.23 -0.93 16.14
C LYS A 57 2.75 -1.08 16.21
N SER A 58 3.25 -2.10 16.92
CA SER A 58 4.68 -2.38 17.06
C SER A 58 5.37 -2.83 15.75
N ILE A 59 4.61 -3.32 14.76
CA ILE A 59 5.16 -3.83 13.49
C ILE A 59 5.31 -2.70 12.45
N ILE A 60 4.53 -1.63 12.58
CA ILE A 60 4.42 -0.56 11.58
C ILE A 60 5.40 0.59 11.86
N TRP A 61 6.05 0.59 13.03
CA TRP A 61 7.01 1.63 13.45
C TRP A 61 8.34 1.65 12.67
N VAL A 62 8.47 0.87 11.59
CA VAL A 62 9.68 0.85 10.76
C VAL A 62 9.67 1.98 9.70
N LEU A 63 8.61 2.80 9.63
CA LEU A 63 8.42 3.80 8.57
C LEU A 63 7.98 5.20 9.05
N GLU A 64 8.38 5.63 10.26
CA GLU A 64 8.34 7.07 10.64
C GLU A 64 9.63 7.79 10.23
#